data_AF-A0A962ECD5-F1
#
_entry.id   AF-A0A962ECD5-F1
#
_cell.length_a   1.000
_cell.length_b   1.000
_cell.length_c   1.000
_cell.angle_alpha   90.00
_cell.angle_beta   90.00
_cell.angle_gamma   90.00
#
_symmetry.space_group_name_H-M   'P 1'
#
loop_
_entity.id
_entity.type
_entity.pdbx_description
1 polymer ?
#
loop_
_entity_poly.entity_id
_entity_poly.type
_entity_poly.pdbx_seq_one_letter_code
_entity_poly.pdbx_strand_id
1 'polypeptide(L)'
;SFVLLWLGVSLAPQAERIAHQQILEAQRSRPVAGLDERRFVPLAGGSGVVYLDAYDAQANQFSGLMLIREREDELEWLMANSGQMLPSEPDEPLQFALGSGERAAIDEKNERVLVVTYGEASLSLPRPSEQVDTEARQSSRTLSALWVDESKAARAELDVRLAPAVGAFLLTLMAPILARSPPRQARYDRIVIAVVLYLSYNNLQSLARAWYLQGVTPERLGPHWTHLLLLAAFFLTWLPSMLRSLRSRRFLAGASR
;
A
#
# COMPACT_ATOMS: atom_id res chain seq x y z
N SER A 1 -15.83 4.66 18.07
CA SER A 1 -15.28 3.38 17.55
C SER A 1 -16.32 2.51 16.83
N PHE A 2 -17.51 2.27 17.38
CA PHE A 2 -18.54 1.43 16.72
C PHE A 2 -18.99 1.96 15.35
N VAL A 3 -19.18 3.28 15.21
CA VAL A 3 -19.50 3.93 13.93
C VAL A 3 -18.39 3.75 12.88
N LEU A 4 -17.12 3.86 13.29
CA LEU A 4 -15.99 3.65 12.38
C LEU A 4 -15.90 2.19 11.92
N LEU A 5 -16.16 1.24 12.84
CA LEU A 5 -16.20 -0.18 12.50
C LEU A 5 -17.35 -0.49 11.53
N TRP A 6 -18.53 0.07 11.77
CA TRP A 6 -19.67 -0.08 10.86
C TRP A 6 -19.40 0.52 9.46
N LEU A 7 -18.82 1.73 9.41
CA LEU A 7 -18.43 2.36 8.15
C LEU A 7 -17.39 1.52 7.38
N GLY A 8 -16.36 1.03 8.07
CA GLY A 8 -15.30 0.22 7.46
C GLY A 8 -15.77 -1.17 7.01
N VAL A 9 -16.66 -1.81 7.77
CA VAL A 9 -17.13 -3.18 7.47
C VAL A 9 -18.24 -3.19 6.42
N SER A 10 -19.12 -2.20 6.43
CA SER A 10 -20.35 -2.22 5.62
C SER A 10 -20.34 -1.22 4.48
N LEU A 11 -19.87 0.01 4.69
CA LEU A 11 -19.96 1.08 3.70
C LEU A 11 -18.77 1.09 2.73
N ALA A 12 -17.54 0.93 3.24
CA ALA A 12 -16.33 0.88 2.43
C ALA A 12 -16.37 -0.17 1.30
N PRO A 13 -16.74 -1.45 1.54
CA PRO A 13 -16.77 -2.44 0.45
C PRO A 13 -17.85 -2.15 -0.60
N GLN A 14 -18.92 -1.44 -0.25
CA GLN A 14 -19.96 -1.06 -1.22
C GLN A 14 -19.49 0.08 -2.12
N ALA A 15 -18.86 1.10 -1.54
CA ALA A 15 -18.26 2.19 -2.30
C ALA A 15 -17.18 1.67 -3.27
N GLU A 16 -16.32 0.78 -2.79
CA GLU A 16 -15.26 0.15 -3.59
C GLU A 16 -15.82 -0.70 -4.74
N ARG A 17 -16.89 -1.48 -4.51
CA ARG A 17 -17.56 -2.24 -5.58
C ARG A 17 -18.07 -1.33 -6.70
N ILE A 18 -18.70 -0.22 -6.34
CA ILE A 18 -19.26 0.73 -7.32
C ILE A 18 -18.13 1.42 -8.09
N ALA A 19 -17.09 1.89 -7.39
CA ALA A 19 -15.93 2.51 -8.01
C ALA A 19 -15.22 1.54 -8.98
N HIS A 20 -15.03 0.28 -8.56
CA HIS A 20 -14.40 -0.74 -9.39
C HIS A 20 -15.23 -1.06 -10.64
N GLN A 21 -16.56 -1.13 -10.53
CA GLN A 21 -17.43 -1.31 -11.69
C GLN A 21 -17.27 -0.17 -12.70
N GLN A 22 -17.19 1.08 -12.24
CA GLN A 22 -16.97 2.24 -13.12
C GLN A 22 -15.59 2.23 -13.77
N ILE A 23 -14.55 1.79 -13.05
CA ILE A 23 -13.20 1.63 -13.61
C ILE A 23 -13.20 0.55 -14.69
N LEU A 24 -13.82 -0.60 -14.45
CA LEU A 24 -13.93 -1.68 -15.45
C LEU A 24 -14.72 -1.24 -16.69
N GLU A 25 -15.79 -0.46 -16.52
CA GLU A 25 -16.55 0.13 -17.64
C GLU A 25 -15.74 1.18 -18.41
N ALA A 26 -14.96 2.02 -17.72
CA ALA A 26 -14.05 2.97 -18.33
C ALA A 26 -12.88 2.29 -19.06
N GLN A 27 -12.38 1.15 -18.55
CA GLN A 27 -11.38 0.33 -19.22
C GLN A 27 -11.93 -0.36 -20.46
N ARG A 28 -13.19 -0.83 -20.45
CA ARG A 28 -13.84 -1.40 -21.65
C ARG A 28 -14.02 -0.39 -22.78
N SER A 29 -14.08 0.90 -22.46
CA SER A 29 -14.21 2.00 -23.44
C SER A 29 -12.86 2.64 -23.81
N ARG A 30 -11.76 2.25 -23.16
CA ARG A 30 -10.40 2.65 -23.54
C ARG A 30 -9.72 1.48 -24.27
N PRO A 31 -9.39 1.64 -25.56
CA PRO A 31 -8.79 0.56 -26.35
C PRO A 31 -7.37 0.15 -25.91
N VAL A 32 -6.75 0.85 -24.96
CA VAL A 32 -5.38 0.56 -24.52
C VAL A 32 -5.40 0.01 -23.11
N ALA A 33 -4.72 -1.12 -22.90
CA ALA A 33 -4.64 -1.88 -21.65
C ALA A 33 -3.89 -1.14 -20.52
N GLY A 34 -4.42 0.03 -20.12
CA GLY A 34 -3.86 0.88 -19.06
C GLY A 34 -2.59 1.64 -19.44
N LEU A 35 -2.14 1.57 -20.70
CA LEU A 35 -0.99 2.33 -21.19
C LEU A 35 -1.47 3.60 -21.88
N ASP A 36 -1.20 4.76 -21.28
CA ASP A 36 -1.46 6.05 -21.92
C ASP A 36 -0.30 6.40 -22.86
N GLU A 37 -0.60 6.75 -24.11
CA GLU A 37 0.40 7.30 -25.02
C GLU A 37 0.97 8.63 -24.50
N ARG A 38 2.25 8.88 -24.80
CA ARG A 38 3.01 10.07 -24.41
C ARG A 38 3.07 10.31 -22.90
N ARG A 39 2.92 9.25 -22.12
CA ARG A 39 3.04 9.29 -20.66
C ARG A 39 3.89 8.15 -20.16
N PHE A 40 4.62 8.42 -19.09
CA PHE A 40 5.29 7.39 -18.33
C PHE A 40 4.27 6.70 -17.44
N VAL A 41 4.04 5.41 -17.69
CA VAL A 41 3.15 4.57 -16.90
C VAL A 41 4.01 3.67 -16.01
N PRO A 42 3.85 3.74 -14.67
CA PRO A 42 4.58 2.86 -13.77
C PRO A 42 4.10 1.41 -13.93
N LEU A 43 5.04 0.46 -13.86
CA LEU A 43 4.74 -0.96 -13.83
C LEU A 43 4.24 -1.39 -12.45
N ALA A 44 3.40 -2.42 -12.43
CA ALA A 44 2.98 -3.08 -11.21
C ALA A 44 4.21 -3.54 -10.39
N GLY A 45 4.17 -3.31 -9.08
CA GLY A 45 5.27 -3.66 -8.16
C GLY A 45 6.31 -2.56 -8.00
N GLY A 46 6.17 -1.41 -8.68
CA GLY A 46 7.19 -0.35 -8.66
C GLY A 46 8.48 -0.76 -9.37
N SER A 47 8.42 -1.81 -10.19
CA SER A 47 9.57 -2.43 -10.84
C SER A 47 10.14 -1.61 -11.99
N GLY A 48 9.44 -0.57 -12.46
CA GLY A 48 9.90 0.26 -13.56
C GLY A 48 8.82 1.18 -14.13
N VAL A 49 9.13 1.81 -15.26
CA VAL A 49 8.22 2.64 -16.05
C VAL A 49 8.25 2.21 -17.51
N VAL A 50 7.09 2.28 -18.16
CA VAL A 50 6.95 2.09 -19.60
C VAL A 50 6.40 3.36 -20.23
N TYR A 51 6.89 3.70 -21.41
CA TYR A 51 6.47 4.83 -22.22
C TYR A 51 6.18 4.34 -23.64
N LEU A 52 5.04 4.76 -24.19
CA LEU A 52 4.70 4.57 -25.60
C LEU A 52 4.51 5.93 -26.26
N ASP A 53 5.12 6.17 -27.42
CA ASP A 53 4.99 7.46 -28.11
C ASP A 53 3.65 7.61 -28.83
N ALA A 54 3.23 6.55 -29.54
CA ALA A 54 1.93 6.49 -30.21
C ALA A 54 1.41 5.06 -30.28
N TYR A 55 0.08 4.90 -30.25
CA TYR A 55 -0.58 3.60 -30.39
C TYR A 55 -1.78 3.66 -31.33
N ASP A 56 -1.83 2.76 -32.31
CA ASP A 56 -2.98 2.53 -33.17
C ASP A 56 -3.79 1.33 -32.67
N ALA A 57 -4.95 1.63 -32.08
CA ALA A 57 -5.88 0.64 -31.55
C ALA A 57 -6.51 -0.27 -32.61
N GLN A 58 -6.63 0.17 -33.86
CA GLN A 58 -7.22 -0.65 -34.93
C GLN A 58 -6.21 -1.67 -35.46
N ALA A 59 -4.94 -1.26 -35.59
CA ALA A 59 -3.86 -2.11 -36.08
C ALA A 59 -3.15 -2.90 -34.96
N ASN A 60 -3.43 -2.59 -33.69
CA ASN A 60 -2.72 -3.07 -32.51
C ASN A 60 -1.21 -2.74 -32.53
N GLN A 61 -0.82 -1.69 -33.24
CA GLN A 61 0.58 -1.31 -33.47
C GLN A 61 0.96 -0.11 -32.62
N PHE A 62 2.20 -0.07 -32.16
CA PHE A 62 2.77 1.09 -31.49
C PHE A 62 4.01 1.60 -32.22
N SER A 63 4.32 2.88 -32.02
CA SER A 63 5.60 3.49 -32.38
C SER A 63 6.27 4.00 -31.11
N GLY A 64 7.58 3.76 -31.01
CA GLY A 64 8.42 4.21 -29.89
C GLY A 64 7.98 3.61 -28.56
N LEU A 65 8.60 2.50 -28.15
CA LEU A 65 8.46 1.96 -26.80
C LEU A 65 9.76 2.17 -26.04
N MET A 66 9.67 2.71 -24.83
CA MET A 66 10.77 2.75 -23.88
C MET A 66 10.34 2.09 -22.58
N LEU A 67 11.18 1.20 -22.06
CA LEU A 67 11.02 0.53 -20.79
C LEU A 67 12.28 0.77 -19.95
N ILE A 68 12.09 1.20 -18.72
CA ILE A 68 13.14 1.29 -17.71
C ILE A 68 12.68 0.49 -16.51
N ARG A 69 13.41 -0.56 -16.14
CA ARG A 69 13.07 -1.38 -14.97
C ARG A 69 14.29 -1.88 -14.23
N GLU A 70 14.10 -2.20 -12.96
CA GLU A 70 15.11 -2.85 -12.13
C GLU A 70 14.80 -4.34 -12.05
N ARG A 71 15.81 -5.18 -12.31
CA ARG A 71 15.68 -6.64 -12.27
C ARG A 71 16.94 -7.26 -11.69
N GLU A 72 16.82 -7.99 -10.58
CA GLU A 72 17.92 -8.81 -10.02
C GLU A 72 19.23 -8.02 -9.84
N ASP A 73 19.14 -6.79 -9.32
CA ASP A 73 20.25 -5.82 -9.15
C ASP A 73 20.83 -5.23 -10.46
N GLU A 74 20.13 -5.40 -11.59
CA GLU A 74 20.45 -4.76 -12.87
C GLU A 74 19.39 -3.72 -13.27
N LEU A 75 19.85 -2.56 -13.74
CA LEU A 75 19.00 -1.57 -14.39
C LEU A 75 18.89 -1.90 -15.88
N GLU A 76 17.69 -2.24 -16.34
CA GLU A 76 17.40 -2.58 -17.73
C GLU A 76 16.70 -1.41 -18.43
N TRP A 77 17.31 -0.92 -19.52
CA TRP A 77 16.72 0.02 -20.46
C TRP A 77 16.45 -0.71 -21.77
N LEU A 78 15.21 -0.68 -22.24
CA LEU A 78 14.81 -1.32 -23.49
C LEU A 78 14.06 -0.30 -24.34
N MET A 79 14.47 -0.18 -25.61
CA MET A 79 13.91 0.75 -26.58
C MET A 79 13.55 0.00 -27.85
N ALA A 80 12.34 0.21 -28.38
CA ALA A 80 11.92 -0.32 -29.67
C ALA A 80 11.31 0.79 -30.54
N ASN A 81 11.71 0.86 -31.80
CA ASN A 81 11.22 1.89 -32.73
C ASN A 81 9.73 1.72 -33.08
N SER A 82 9.29 0.46 -33.14
CA SER A 82 7.91 0.08 -33.43
C SER A 82 7.64 -1.33 -32.91
N GLY A 83 6.38 -1.73 -32.95
CA GLY A 83 5.99 -3.11 -32.69
C GLY A 83 4.49 -3.27 -32.66
N GLN A 84 4.05 -4.44 -32.21
CA GLN A 84 2.65 -4.80 -32.08
C GLN A 84 2.37 -5.29 -30.67
N MET A 85 1.26 -4.85 -30.08
CA MET A 85 0.70 -5.52 -28.92
C MET A 85 0.06 -6.82 -29.40
N LEU A 86 0.26 -7.93 -28.69
CA LEU A 86 -0.38 -9.20 -28.99
C LEU A 86 -1.67 -9.33 -28.16
N PRO A 87 -2.76 -9.86 -28.73
CA PRO A 87 -3.97 -10.15 -27.97
C PRO A 87 -3.63 -11.04 -26.77
N SER A 88 -4.10 -10.66 -25.59
CA SER A 88 -3.86 -11.37 -24.33
C SER A 88 -5.13 -11.39 -23.50
N GLU A 89 -5.42 -12.50 -22.82
CA GLU A 89 -6.61 -12.62 -21.98
C GLU A 89 -6.59 -11.63 -20.80
N PRO A 90 -7.74 -11.27 -20.20
CA PRO A 90 -7.83 -10.29 -19.13
C PRO A 90 -6.90 -10.52 -17.92
N ASP A 91 -6.64 -11.78 -17.58
CA ASP A 91 -5.77 -12.18 -16.46
C ASP A 91 -4.34 -12.54 -16.92
N GLU A 92 -4.01 -12.38 -18.21
CA GLU A 92 -2.67 -12.62 -18.74
C GLU A 92 -1.85 -11.32 -18.87
N PRO A 93 -0.51 -11.42 -18.72
CA PRO A 93 0.38 -10.29 -18.93
C PRO A 93 0.29 -9.78 -20.36
N LEU A 94 0.50 -8.47 -20.54
CA LEU A 94 0.54 -7.83 -21.83
C LEU A 94 1.76 -8.33 -22.60
N GLN A 95 1.53 -8.85 -23.80
CA GLN A 95 2.58 -9.32 -24.68
C GLN A 95 2.80 -8.33 -25.81
N PHE A 96 4.07 -8.06 -26.12
CA PHE A 96 4.48 -7.16 -27.18
C PHE A 96 5.48 -7.87 -28.08
N ALA A 97 5.23 -7.83 -29.39
CA ALA A 97 6.22 -8.11 -30.42
C ALA A 97 6.91 -6.79 -30.75
N LEU A 98 8.19 -6.69 -30.44
CA LEU A 98 9.02 -5.51 -30.67
C LEU A 98 9.74 -5.65 -32.00
N GLY A 99 9.72 -4.58 -32.80
CA GLY A 99 10.60 -4.42 -33.95
C GLY A 99 12.02 -4.04 -33.51
N SER A 100 12.81 -3.49 -34.43
CA SER A 100 14.22 -3.19 -34.18
C SER A 100 14.41 -2.23 -33.01
N GLY A 101 15.44 -2.47 -32.21
CA GLY A 101 15.67 -1.71 -31.00
C GLY A 101 17.00 -2.00 -30.31
N GLU A 102 17.13 -1.44 -29.13
CA GLU A 102 18.32 -1.58 -28.28
C GLU A 102 17.90 -1.91 -26.86
N ARG A 103 18.68 -2.79 -26.23
CA ARG A 103 18.56 -3.13 -24.81
C ARG A 103 19.91 -2.89 -24.15
N ALA A 104 19.92 -2.09 -23.09
CA ALA A 104 21.06 -1.92 -22.21
C ALA A 104 20.73 -2.53 -20.85
N ALA A 105 21.59 -3.42 -20.36
CA ALA A 105 21.55 -3.93 -18.99
C ALA A 105 22.78 -3.40 -18.25
N ILE A 106 22.55 -2.72 -17.14
CA ILE A 106 23.60 -2.12 -16.30
C ILE A 106 23.62 -2.90 -14.98
N ASP A 107 24.68 -3.68 -14.79
CA ASP A 107 24.99 -4.34 -13.53
C ASP A 107 25.72 -3.33 -12.63
N GLU A 108 24.98 -2.74 -11.69
CA GLU A 108 25.49 -1.68 -10.81
C GLU A 108 26.60 -2.20 -9.88
N LYS A 109 26.58 -3.49 -9.54
CA LYS A 109 27.52 -4.10 -8.60
C LYS A 109 28.88 -4.37 -9.21
N ASN A 110 28.90 -4.81 -10.47
CA ASN A 110 30.14 -5.15 -11.18
C ASN A 110 30.60 -4.06 -12.16
N GLU A 111 29.90 -2.92 -12.22
CA GLU A 111 30.15 -1.80 -13.14
C GLU A 111 30.19 -2.26 -14.62
N ARG A 112 29.32 -3.19 -14.99
CA ARG A 112 29.25 -3.75 -16.34
C ARG A 112 28.03 -3.24 -17.07
N VAL A 113 28.23 -2.90 -18.34
CA VAL A 113 27.16 -2.49 -19.25
C VAL A 113 27.14 -3.44 -20.43
N LEU A 114 26.02 -4.12 -20.62
CA LEU A 114 25.75 -4.96 -21.79
C LEU A 114 24.73 -4.26 -22.68
N VAL A 115 25.15 -3.86 -23.88
CA VAL A 115 24.27 -3.29 -24.90
C VAL A 115 24.04 -4.32 -26.01
N VAL A 116 22.77 -4.59 -26.30
CA VAL A 116 22.33 -5.53 -27.32
C VAL A 116 21.40 -4.80 -28.29
N THR A 117 21.80 -4.74 -29.55
CA THR A 117 20.93 -4.31 -30.65
C THR A 117 20.19 -5.53 -31.20
N TYR A 118 18.88 -5.42 -31.39
CA TYR A 118 18.05 -6.50 -31.91
C TYR A 118 17.20 -6.03 -33.10
N GLY A 119 16.90 -6.97 -34.00
CA GLY A 119 15.96 -6.75 -35.10
C GLY A 119 14.50 -7.02 -34.70
N GLU A 120 14.30 -8.02 -33.85
CA GLU A 120 13.01 -8.40 -33.27
C GLU A 120 13.23 -8.85 -31.83
N ALA A 121 12.25 -8.59 -30.97
CA ALA A 121 12.24 -9.08 -29.60
C ALA A 121 10.80 -9.29 -29.11
N SER A 122 10.63 -10.05 -28.04
CA SER A 122 9.34 -10.15 -27.35
C SER A 122 9.45 -9.58 -25.94
N LEU A 123 8.43 -8.86 -25.52
CA LEU A 123 8.34 -8.28 -24.17
C LEU A 123 7.02 -8.68 -23.54
N SER A 124 7.09 -9.15 -22.30
CA SER A 124 5.92 -9.43 -21.46
C SER A 124 5.94 -8.48 -20.27
N LEU A 125 4.86 -7.73 -20.09
CA LEU A 125 4.68 -6.79 -18.99
C LEU A 125 3.46 -7.19 -18.15
N PRO A 126 3.56 -7.17 -16.82
CA PRO A 126 2.38 -7.30 -15.97
C PRO A 126 1.44 -6.11 -16.24
N ARG A 127 0.13 -6.34 -16.13
CA ARG A 127 -0.84 -5.26 -16.36
C ARG A 127 -0.68 -4.21 -15.26
N PRO A 128 -0.67 -2.90 -15.59
CA PRO A 128 -0.72 -1.84 -14.58
C PRO A 128 -1.92 -1.99 -13.63
N SER A 129 -3.02 -2.57 -14.12
CA SER A 129 -4.19 -2.84 -13.31
C SER A 129 -4.03 -4.02 -12.35
N GLU A 130 -3.05 -4.92 -12.49
CA GLU A 130 -3.02 -6.15 -11.69
C GLU A 130 -2.98 -5.86 -10.17
N GLN A 131 -2.21 -4.85 -9.74
CA GLN A 131 -2.20 -4.44 -8.33
C GLN A 131 -3.48 -3.71 -7.93
N VAL A 132 -3.98 -2.78 -8.75
CA VAL A 132 -5.23 -2.05 -8.49
C VAL A 132 -6.42 -3.00 -8.45
N ASP A 133 -6.48 -3.95 -9.36
CA ASP A 133 -7.46 -5.01 -9.47
C ASP A 133 -7.33 -5.95 -8.28
N THR A 134 -6.11 -6.31 -7.83
CA THR A 134 -5.95 -7.16 -6.65
C THR A 134 -6.43 -6.44 -5.39
N GLU A 135 -6.05 -5.18 -5.17
CA GLU A 135 -6.50 -4.39 -4.02
C GLU A 135 -8.01 -4.15 -4.07
N ALA A 136 -8.57 -3.79 -5.23
CA ALA A 136 -9.99 -3.57 -5.40
C ALA A 136 -10.81 -4.88 -5.31
N ARG A 137 -10.27 -5.99 -5.80
CA ARG A 137 -10.85 -7.33 -5.61
C ARG A 137 -10.91 -7.64 -4.12
N GLN A 138 -9.85 -7.41 -3.35
CA GLN A 138 -9.87 -7.65 -1.90
C GLN A 138 -10.80 -6.66 -1.15
N SER A 139 -10.76 -5.37 -1.49
CA SER A 139 -11.59 -4.33 -0.87
C SER A 139 -13.08 -4.54 -1.13
N SER A 140 -13.45 -5.16 -2.25
CA SER A 140 -14.83 -5.52 -2.56
C SER A 140 -15.36 -6.74 -1.80
N ARG A 141 -14.49 -7.57 -1.20
CA ARG A 141 -14.90 -8.80 -0.51
C ARG A 141 -15.59 -8.53 0.83
N THR A 142 -16.44 -9.47 1.24
CA THR A 142 -17.09 -9.41 2.55
C THR A 142 -16.08 -9.73 3.65
N LEU A 143 -16.32 -9.21 4.86
CA LEU A 143 -15.47 -9.50 6.02
C LEU A 143 -15.37 -11.00 6.31
N SER A 144 -16.48 -11.75 6.14
CA SER A 144 -16.50 -13.20 6.30
C SER A 144 -15.62 -13.94 5.30
N ALA A 145 -15.62 -13.51 4.03
CA ALA A 145 -14.79 -14.10 2.98
C ALA A 145 -13.30 -13.81 3.21
N LEU A 146 -12.98 -12.62 3.73
CA LEU A 146 -11.62 -12.24 4.11
C LEU A 146 -11.14 -13.00 5.35
N TRP A 147 -12.02 -13.29 6.31
CA TRP A 147 -11.67 -13.97 7.56
C TRP A 147 -11.26 -15.44 7.37
N VAL A 148 -11.84 -16.11 6.37
CA VAL A 148 -11.53 -17.50 6.04
C VAL A 148 -10.30 -17.62 5.13
N ASP A 149 -9.94 -16.53 4.43
CA ASP A 149 -8.85 -16.51 3.47
C ASP A 149 -7.51 -16.23 4.18
N GLU A 150 -6.59 -17.19 4.14
CA GLU A 150 -5.29 -17.08 4.81
C GLU A 150 -4.23 -16.34 3.99
N SER A 151 -4.55 -15.87 2.78
CA SER A 151 -3.61 -15.13 1.94
C SER A 151 -3.13 -13.84 2.62
N LYS A 152 -1.89 -13.43 2.30
CA LYS A 152 -1.32 -12.16 2.78
C LYS A 152 -2.19 -10.97 2.38
N ALA A 153 -2.74 -10.99 1.16
CA ALA A 153 -3.63 -9.95 0.66
C ALA A 153 -4.92 -9.84 1.50
N ALA A 154 -5.56 -10.97 1.83
CA ALA A 154 -6.76 -10.97 2.66
C ALA A 154 -6.48 -10.48 4.10
N ARG A 155 -5.38 -10.95 4.71
CA ARG A 155 -4.96 -10.51 6.06
C ARG A 155 -4.61 -9.02 6.11
N ALA A 156 -3.97 -8.48 5.08
CA ALA A 156 -3.68 -7.05 4.96
C ALA A 156 -4.96 -6.22 4.89
N GLU A 157 -5.95 -6.66 4.11
CA GLU A 157 -7.23 -5.97 3.95
C GLU A 157 -8.07 -6.01 5.24
N LEU A 158 -8.06 -7.12 5.97
CA LEU A 158 -8.69 -7.18 7.30
C LEU A 158 -8.11 -6.14 8.26
N ASP A 159 -6.79 -6.01 8.28
CA ASP A 159 -6.11 -5.03 9.12
C ASP A 159 -6.53 -3.60 8.75
N VAL A 160 -6.58 -3.27 7.45
CA VAL A 160 -7.03 -1.96 6.95
C VAL A 160 -8.43 -1.60 7.44
N ARG A 161 -9.36 -2.57 7.46
CA ARG A 161 -10.74 -2.33 7.93
C ARG A 161 -10.85 -2.17 9.43
N LEU A 162 -10.06 -2.92 10.20
CA LEU A 162 -10.11 -2.90 11.65
C LEU A 162 -9.27 -1.77 12.26
N ALA A 163 -8.20 -1.35 11.57
CA ALA A 163 -7.23 -0.39 12.06
C ALA A 163 -7.81 0.96 12.47
N PRO A 164 -8.80 1.55 11.77
CA PRO A 164 -9.44 2.80 12.21
C PRO A 164 -10.21 2.62 13.53
N ALA A 165 -10.93 1.51 13.68
CA ALA A 165 -11.71 1.23 14.88
C ALA A 165 -10.82 0.94 16.10
N VAL A 166 -9.79 0.10 15.91
CA VAL A 166 -8.79 -0.22 16.93
C VAL A 166 -7.96 1.01 17.29
N GLY A 167 -7.49 1.75 16.29
CA GLY A 167 -6.73 2.99 16.47
C GLY A 167 -7.51 4.04 17.25
N ALA A 168 -8.77 4.28 16.89
CA ALA A 168 -9.64 5.20 17.63
C ALA A 168 -9.82 4.76 19.09
N PHE A 169 -10.00 3.45 19.33
CA PHE A 169 -10.11 2.92 20.68
C PHE A 169 -8.82 3.14 21.50
N LEU A 170 -7.66 2.79 20.95
CA LEU A 170 -6.36 2.93 21.62
C LEU A 170 -6.00 4.41 21.88
N LEU A 171 -6.23 5.30 20.91
CA LEU A 171 -6.01 6.74 21.08
C LEU A 171 -6.95 7.34 22.12
N THR A 172 -8.22 6.89 22.17
CA THR A 172 -9.16 7.28 23.23
C THR A 172 -8.68 6.84 24.60
N LEU A 173 -8.10 5.64 24.69
CA LEU A 173 -7.52 5.10 25.93
C LEU A 173 -6.32 5.93 26.42
N MET A 174 -5.59 6.55 25.49
CA MET A 174 -4.46 7.44 25.78
C MET A 174 -4.89 8.89 26.08
N ALA A 175 -6.11 9.28 25.70
CA ALA A 175 -6.63 10.63 25.88
C ALA A 175 -6.62 11.13 27.35
N PRO A 176 -6.94 10.33 28.38
CA PRO A 176 -6.85 10.77 29.77
C PRO A 176 -5.44 11.16 30.21
N ILE A 177 -4.41 10.48 29.66
CA ILE A 177 -2.99 10.81 29.95
C ILE A 177 -2.64 12.15 29.29
N LEU A 178 -3.05 12.32 28.04
CA LEU A 178 -2.86 13.55 27.27
C LEU A 178 -3.67 14.72 27.80
N ALA A 179 -4.76 14.49 28.55
CA ALA A 179 -5.64 15.52 29.09
C ALA A 179 -5.18 16.13 30.44
N ARG A 180 -4.26 15.49 31.18
CA ARG A 180 -3.78 15.97 32.51
C ARG A 180 -2.96 17.26 32.39
N SER A 181 -3.59 18.43 32.41
CA SER A 181 -2.90 19.73 32.28
C SER A 181 -2.66 20.40 33.63
N PRO A 182 -1.44 20.91 33.89
CA PRO A 182 -1.24 21.89 34.94
C PRO A 182 -2.06 23.15 34.60
N PRO A 183 -2.59 23.88 35.59
CA PRO A 183 -3.60 24.94 35.39
C PRO A 183 -3.14 26.17 34.58
N ARG A 184 -1.94 26.16 33.96
CA ARG A 184 -1.32 27.32 33.30
C ARG A 184 -0.64 27.04 31.95
N GLN A 185 -0.81 25.85 31.34
CA GLN A 185 -0.28 25.56 30.00
C GLN A 185 -1.32 25.80 28.90
N ALA A 186 -0.88 26.19 27.70
CA ALA A 186 -1.74 26.44 26.57
C ALA A 186 -2.51 25.16 26.18
N ARG A 187 -3.83 25.28 26.05
CA ARG A 187 -4.75 24.18 25.72
C ARG A 187 -4.44 23.53 24.36
N TYR A 188 -3.77 24.25 23.46
CA TYR A 188 -3.53 23.87 22.07
C TYR A 188 -2.33 22.93 21.87
N ASP A 189 -1.31 22.97 22.73
CA ASP A 189 -0.09 22.16 22.59
C ASP A 189 -0.38 20.65 22.56
N ARG A 190 -1.43 20.24 23.28
CA ARG A 190 -1.84 18.83 23.38
C ARG A 190 -2.69 18.37 22.21
N ILE A 191 -3.41 19.29 21.56
CA ILE A 191 -4.09 19.01 20.30
C ILE A 191 -3.05 18.70 19.24
N VAL A 192 -1.96 19.49 19.18
CA VAL A 192 -0.83 19.22 18.28
C VAL A 192 -0.23 17.85 18.55
N ILE A 193 0.05 17.50 19.81
CA ILE A 193 0.57 16.17 20.18
C ILE A 193 -0.40 15.05 19.75
N ALA A 194 -1.70 15.21 19.99
CA ALA A 194 -2.70 14.21 19.60
C ALA A 194 -2.79 14.03 18.09
N VAL A 195 -2.74 15.12 17.32
CA VAL A 195 -2.72 15.10 15.85
C VAL A 195 -1.45 14.40 15.36
N VAL A 196 -0.28 14.76 15.90
CA VAL A 196 0.99 14.12 15.53
C VAL A 196 0.93 12.62 15.82
N LEU A 197 0.46 12.20 17.00
CA LEU A 197 0.31 10.78 17.34
C LEU A 197 -0.64 10.05 16.38
N TYR A 198 -1.77 10.68 16.02
CA TYR A 198 -2.70 10.11 15.05
C TYR A 198 -2.06 9.98 13.67
N LEU A 199 -1.39 11.02 13.17
CA LEU A 199 -0.71 10.98 11.89
C LEU A 199 0.41 9.93 11.87
N SER A 200 1.24 9.89 12.91
CA SER A 200 2.29 8.88 13.05
C SER A 200 1.72 7.46 13.07
N TYR A 201 0.60 7.23 13.77
CA TYR A 201 -0.07 5.94 13.79
C TYR A 201 -0.57 5.52 12.39
N ASN A 202 -1.22 6.41 11.65
CA ASN A 202 -1.70 6.10 10.30
C ASN A 202 -0.54 5.80 9.34
N ASN A 203 0.55 6.58 9.41
CA ASN A 203 1.74 6.32 8.59
C ASN A 203 2.40 4.98 8.93
N LEU A 204 2.50 4.64 10.22
CA LEU A 204 3.01 3.33 10.64
C LEU A 204 2.12 2.18 10.13
N GLN A 205 0.81 2.37 10.08
CA GLN A 205 -0.10 1.38 9.53
C GLN A 205 0.10 1.16 8.03
N SER A 206 0.25 2.24 7.26
CA SER A 206 0.61 2.13 5.84
C SER A 206 1.93 1.38 5.63
N LEU A 207 2.93 1.67 6.46
CA LEU A 207 4.22 0.98 6.41
C LEU A 207 4.10 -0.50 6.78
N ALA A 208 3.35 -0.82 7.83
CA ALA A 208 3.13 -2.19 8.29
C ALA A 208 2.44 -3.05 7.23
N ARG A 209 1.44 -2.48 6.53
CA ARG A 209 0.79 -3.12 5.38
C ARG A 209 1.80 -3.39 4.27
N ALA A 210 2.59 -2.38 3.89
CA ALA A 210 3.57 -2.51 2.81
C ALA A 210 4.61 -3.61 3.13
N TRP A 211 5.18 -3.60 4.33
CA TRP A 211 6.15 -4.60 4.78
C TRP A 211 5.55 -6.01 4.86
N TYR A 212 4.28 -6.11 5.24
CA TYR A 212 3.59 -7.41 5.29
C TYR A 212 3.35 -7.99 3.90
N LEU A 213 2.93 -7.16 2.94
CA LEU A 213 2.75 -7.55 1.54
C LEU A 213 4.08 -7.92 0.87
N GLN A 214 5.16 -7.19 1.20
CA GLN A 214 6.52 -7.49 0.73
C GLN A 214 7.17 -8.69 1.43
N GLY A 215 6.52 -9.27 2.45
CA GLY A 215 7.04 -10.42 3.19
C GLY A 215 8.18 -10.11 4.17
N VAL A 216 8.43 -8.84 4.46
CA VAL A 216 9.44 -8.39 5.44
C VAL A 216 9.02 -8.75 6.86
N THR A 217 7.74 -8.60 7.19
CA THR A 217 7.20 -8.95 8.51
C THR A 217 6.90 -10.45 8.62
N PRO A 218 7.28 -11.10 9.74
CA PRO A 218 6.93 -12.50 9.98
C PRO A 218 5.41 -12.71 9.97
N GLU A 219 4.97 -13.79 9.33
CA GLU A 219 3.52 -14.10 9.18
C GLU A 219 2.78 -14.24 10.52
N ARG A 220 3.50 -14.62 11.57
CA ARG A 220 2.96 -14.74 12.94
C ARG A 220 2.69 -13.38 13.59
N LEU A 221 3.45 -12.34 13.24
CA LEU A 221 3.24 -10.97 13.72
C LEU A 221 2.18 -10.26 12.88
N GLY A 222 2.12 -10.56 11.58
CA GLY A 222 1.19 -9.93 10.66
C GLY A 222 1.39 -8.41 10.56
N PRO A 223 0.41 -7.69 10.00
CA PRO A 223 0.44 -6.22 9.96
C PRO A 223 0.14 -5.57 11.33
N HIS A 224 -0.34 -6.33 12.32
CA HIS A 224 -0.87 -5.81 13.59
C HIS A 224 0.16 -5.29 14.59
N TRP A 225 1.47 -5.38 14.30
CA TRP A 225 2.53 -4.98 15.23
C TRP A 225 2.47 -3.50 15.62
N THR A 226 1.90 -2.65 14.77
CA THR A 226 1.66 -1.22 15.03
C THR A 226 0.70 -1.00 16.20
N HIS A 227 -0.34 -1.83 16.33
CA HIS A 227 -1.26 -1.81 17.46
C HIS A 227 -0.54 -2.20 18.76
N LEU A 228 0.35 -3.19 18.68
CA LEU A 228 1.15 -3.62 19.82
C LEU A 228 2.11 -2.52 20.27
N LEU A 229 2.72 -1.77 19.35
CA LEU A 229 3.54 -0.62 19.68
C LEU A 229 2.74 0.49 20.35
N LEU A 230 1.54 0.80 19.83
CA LEU A 230 0.68 1.82 20.43
C LEU A 230 0.22 1.40 21.84
N LEU A 231 -0.12 0.12 22.03
CA LEU A 231 -0.40 -0.45 23.35
C LEU A 231 0.81 -0.37 24.28
N ALA A 232 2.00 -0.71 23.80
CA ALA A 232 3.23 -0.63 24.59
C ALA A 232 3.53 0.81 25.02
N ALA A 233 3.35 1.80 24.13
CA ALA A 233 3.48 3.22 24.45
C ALA A 233 2.46 3.66 25.52
N PHE A 234 1.22 3.19 25.41
CA PHE A 234 0.20 3.42 26.44
C PHE A 234 0.65 2.84 27.80
N PHE A 235 1.07 1.58 27.87
CA PHE A 235 1.52 0.98 29.13
C PHE A 235 2.75 1.69 29.70
N LEU A 236 3.74 2.02 28.87
CA LEU A 236 4.96 2.72 29.28
C LEU A 236 4.65 4.09 29.93
N THR A 237 3.69 4.83 29.38
CA THR A 237 3.29 6.13 29.93
C THR A 237 2.35 6.02 31.14
N TRP A 238 1.52 4.98 31.19
CA TRP A 238 0.50 4.82 32.23
C TRP A 238 1.00 4.14 33.51
N LEU A 239 1.77 3.03 33.41
CA LEU A 239 2.25 2.23 34.55
C LEU A 239 2.97 3.07 35.63
N PRO A 240 3.92 3.96 35.27
CA PRO A 240 4.64 4.76 36.26
C PRO A 240 3.73 5.78 36.97
N SER A 241 2.64 6.21 36.32
CA SER A 241 1.67 7.14 36.92
C SER A 241 0.73 6.41 37.90
N MET A 242 0.35 5.16 37.60
CA MET A 242 -0.47 4.33 38.48
C MET A 242 0.29 3.89 39.73
N LEU A 243 1.54 3.44 39.58
CA LEU A 243 2.38 2.98 40.69
C LEU A 243 2.67 4.11 41.70
N ARG A 244 2.85 5.36 41.22
CA ARG A 244 3.01 6.54 42.09
C ARG A 244 1.73 6.83 42.90
N SER A 245 0.56 6.76 42.27
CA SER A 245 -0.76 6.93 42.91
C SER A 245 -1.05 5.88 43.99
N LEU A 246 -0.65 4.62 43.76
CA LEU A 246 -0.81 3.54 44.74
C LEU A 246 0.13 3.71 45.94
N ARG A 247 1.35 4.23 45.73
CA ARG A 247 2.32 4.50 46.80
C ARG A 247 1.90 5.67 47.68
N SER A 248 1.29 6.71 47.12
CA SER A 248 0.80 7.87 47.90
C SER A 248 -0.42 7.53 48.79
N ARG A 249 -1.26 6.56 48.39
CA ARG A 249 -2.40 6.10 49.22
C ARG A 249 -1.98 5.27 50.45
N ARG A 250 -0.90 4.47 50.35
CA ARG A 250 -0.35 3.72 51.49
C ARG A 250 0.24 4.63 52.57
N PHE A 251 0.72 5.82 52.22
CA PHE A 251 1.29 6.77 53.18
C PHE A 251 0.21 7.44 54.06
N LEU A 252 -0.98 7.68 53.52
CA LEU A 252 -2.11 8.27 54.26
C LEU A 252 -2.84 7.27 55.16
N ALA A 253 -2.84 5.98 54.82
CA ALA A 253 -3.42 4.92 55.65
C ALA A 253 -2.54 4.51 56.86
N GLY A 254 -1.26 4.89 56.86
CA GLY A 254 -0.33 4.65 57.97
C GLY A 254 -0.22 5.77 59.00
N ALA A 255 -0.76 6.95 58.70
CA ALA A 255 -0.66 8.16 59.54
C ALA A 255 -1.86 8.37 60.48
N SER A 256 -2.81 7.44 60.53
CA SER A 256 -4.02 7.50 61.37
C SER A 256 -4.07 6.40 62.44
N ARG A 257 -2.92 5.95 62.95
CA ARG A 257 -2.82 5.08 64.12
C ARG A 257 -2.00 5.75 65.21
#